data_AF-A0A962VP50-F1
#
_entry.id   AF-A0A962VP50-F1
#
_cell.length_a   1.000
_cell.length_b   1.000
_cell.length_c   1.000
_cell.angle_alpha   90.00
_cell.angle_beta   90.00
_cell.angle_gamma   90.00
#
_symmetry.space_group_name_H-M   'P 1'
#
loop_
_entity.id
_entity.type
_entity.pdbx_description
1 polymer ?
#
loop_
_entity_poly.entity_id
_entity_poly.type
_entity_poly.pdbx_seq_one_letter_code
_entity_poly.pdbx_strand_id
1 'polypeptide(L)'
;MAHSPDNAVAAERRGNKAAIPPNLNSVLTRDQSVALRKVENFGWKLAFVRQPLFETAIAVVVSPDRQRYAVLESDGELNMNPQIVIRH
;
A
#
# COMPACT_ATOMS: atom_id res chain seq x y z
N MET A 1 27.80 -37.48 -3.41
CA MET A 1 26.37 -37.52 -3.81
C MET A 1 25.58 -37.07 -2.59
N ALA A 2 25.31 -35.76 -2.38
CA ALA A 2 24.30 -34.91 -3.07
C ALA A 2 22.87 -35.39 -2.71
N HIS A 3 21.94 -34.69 -2.05
CA HIS A 3 21.70 -33.28 -1.67
C HIS A 3 20.84 -33.27 -0.37
N SER A 4 21.17 -32.48 0.66
CA SER A 4 20.55 -31.20 1.12
C SER A 4 19.04 -31.19 1.43
N PRO A 5 18.63 -30.54 2.55
CA PRO A 5 17.33 -30.72 3.19
C PRO A 5 16.20 -29.93 2.51
N ASP A 6 14.99 -30.44 2.72
CA ASP A 6 13.68 -29.83 2.47
C ASP A 6 13.61 -28.43 3.11
N ASN A 7 14.05 -27.43 2.36
CA ASN A 7 13.78 -26.03 2.65
C ASN A 7 12.34 -25.79 2.17
N ALA A 8 11.37 -25.99 3.06
CA ALA A 8 10.03 -25.49 2.91
C ALA A 8 10.08 -23.97 2.78
N VAL A 9 10.28 -23.51 1.54
CA VAL A 9 10.15 -22.13 1.12
C VAL A 9 8.72 -21.72 1.43
N ALA A 10 8.53 -21.11 2.60
CA ALA A 10 7.34 -20.37 2.94
C ALA A 10 7.16 -19.34 1.83
N ALA A 11 6.32 -19.70 0.85
CA ALA A 11 6.13 -18.96 -0.37
C ALA A 11 5.95 -17.48 -0.02
N GLU A 12 7.00 -16.73 -0.31
CA GLU A 12 7.12 -15.31 -0.08
C GLU A 12 6.02 -14.65 -0.91
N ARG A 13 4.83 -14.46 -0.32
CA ARG A 13 3.71 -13.69 -0.91
C ARG A 13 4.03 -12.20 -1.08
N ARG A 14 5.32 -11.86 -1.06
CA ARG A 14 5.94 -10.59 -1.39
C ARG A 14 6.95 -10.84 -2.51
N GLY A 15 6.53 -11.50 -3.58
CA GLY A 15 7.31 -11.57 -4.81
C GLY A 15 7.53 -10.17 -5.35
N ASN A 16 8.63 -9.52 -4.95
CA ASN A 16 9.27 -8.37 -5.58
C ASN A 16 8.33 -7.28 -6.13
N LYS A 17 7.18 -7.00 -5.49
CA LYS A 17 6.34 -5.86 -5.86
C LYS A 17 6.86 -4.66 -5.09
N ALA A 18 7.42 -3.71 -5.82
CA ALA A 18 7.84 -2.43 -5.27
C ALA A 18 6.72 -1.84 -4.41
N ALA A 19 7.08 -1.25 -3.26
CA ALA A 19 6.14 -0.65 -2.33
C ALA A 19 5.21 0.38 -3.01
N ILE A 20 5.69 0.98 -4.10
CA ILE A 20 4.91 1.82 -5.01
C ILE A 20 4.94 1.15 -6.39
N PRO A 21 3.80 0.69 -6.92
CA PRO A 21 3.75 0.16 -8.27
C PRO A 21 4.07 1.28 -9.28
N PRO A 22 4.85 1.00 -10.35
CA PRO A 22 5.18 2.01 -11.36
C PRO A 22 3.94 2.54 -12.10
N ASN A 23 2.85 1.77 -12.13
CA ASN A 23 1.58 2.14 -12.75
C ASN A 23 0.50 2.42 -11.71
N LEU A 24 0.67 3.48 -10.92
CA LEU A 24 -0.31 3.89 -9.90
C LEU A 24 -1.72 4.08 -10.48
N ASN A 25 -1.85 4.71 -11.65
CA ASN A 25 -3.14 4.91 -12.32
C ASN A 25 -3.84 3.61 -12.76
N SER A 26 -3.11 2.51 -12.93
CA SER A 26 -3.70 1.21 -13.26
C SER A 26 -4.12 0.42 -12.01
N VAL A 27 -3.64 0.84 -10.84
CA VAL A 27 -3.86 0.16 -9.57
C VAL A 27 -4.90 0.91 -8.73
N LEU A 28 -4.86 2.23 -8.74
CA LEU A 28 -5.77 3.10 -8.00
C LEU A 28 -7.06 3.35 -8.79
N THR A 29 -8.16 3.47 -8.06
CA THR A 29 -9.43 3.93 -8.63
C THR A 29 -9.33 5.41 -9.01
N ARG A 30 -10.31 5.90 -9.77
CA ARG A 30 -10.40 7.32 -10.14
C ARG A 30 -10.48 8.21 -8.90
N ASP A 31 -11.31 7.85 -7.94
CA ASP A 31 -11.52 8.58 -6.70
C ASP A 31 -10.26 8.58 -5.82
N GLN A 32 -9.58 7.44 -5.70
CA GLN A 32 -8.26 7.38 -5.07
C GLN A 32 -7.25 8.28 -5.77
N SER A 33 -7.22 8.29 -7.10
CA SER A 33 -6.27 9.14 -7.85
C SER A 33 -6.55 10.64 -7.64
N VAL A 34 -7.83 11.02 -7.55
CA VAL A 34 -8.25 12.40 -7.25
C VAL A 34 -7.90 12.77 -5.81
N ALA A 35 -8.20 11.90 -4.85
CA ALA A 35 -7.94 12.16 -3.45
C ALA A 35 -6.45 12.16 -3.13
N LEU A 36 -5.65 11.29 -3.76
CA LEU A 36 -4.18 11.29 -3.66
C LEU A 36 -3.63 12.67 -4.05
N ARG A 37 -4.02 13.20 -5.22
CA ARG A 37 -3.59 14.54 -5.65
C ARG A 37 -4.02 15.65 -4.70
N LYS A 38 -5.22 15.54 -4.10
CA LYS A 38 -5.68 16.49 -3.09
C LYS A 38 -4.77 16.48 -1.87
N VAL A 39 -4.47 15.31 -1.30
CA VAL A 39 -3.62 15.21 -0.09
C VAL A 39 -2.16 15.55 -0.38
N GLU A 40 -1.67 15.26 -1.58
CA GLU A 40 -0.35 15.71 -2.05
C GLU A 40 -0.21 17.22 -2.04
N ASN A 41 -1.28 17.96 -2.38
CA ASN A 41 -1.30 19.43 -2.28
C ASN A 41 -1.21 19.94 -0.83
N PHE A 42 -1.61 19.12 0.16
CA PHE A 42 -1.41 19.40 1.59
C PHE A 42 -0.06 18.90 2.12
N GLY A 43 0.83 18.40 1.24
CA GLY A 43 2.16 17.91 1.59
C GLY A 43 2.21 16.45 2.04
N TRP A 44 1.10 15.73 1.99
CA TRP A 44 1.11 14.29 2.23
C TRP A 44 1.77 13.56 1.07
N LYS A 45 2.34 12.39 1.34
CA LYS A 45 3.04 11.61 0.30
C LYS A 45 2.55 10.19 0.31
N LEU A 46 2.51 9.55 -0.85
CA LEU A 46 2.24 8.12 -0.93
C LEU A 46 3.37 7.35 -0.26
N ALA A 47 3.03 6.55 0.76
CA ALA A 47 3.97 5.70 1.48
C ALA A 47 4.13 4.36 0.75
N PHE A 48 3.02 3.67 0.50
CA PHE A 48 2.99 2.40 -0.24
C PHE A 48 1.56 2.06 -0.66
N VAL A 49 1.40 1.18 -1.64
CA VAL A 49 0.10 0.66 -2.07
C VAL A 49 0.02 -0.82 -1.72
N ARG A 50 -1.06 -1.23 -1.06
CA ARG A 50 -1.38 -2.64 -0.83
C ARG A 50 -2.39 -3.08 -1.88
N GLN A 51 -2.07 -4.16 -2.59
CA GLN A 51 -2.99 -4.77 -3.55
C GLN A 51 -3.26 -6.21 -3.12
N PRO A 52 -4.32 -6.46 -2.35
CA PRO A 52 -4.76 -7.81 -2.02
C PRO A 52 -5.21 -8.53 -3.30
N LEU A 53 -5.08 -9.86 -3.33
CA LEU A 53 -5.45 -10.65 -4.52
C LEU A 53 -6.96 -10.65 -4.80
N PHE A 54 -7.78 -10.36 -3.80
CA PHE A 54 -9.25 -10.45 -3.85
C PHE A 54 -9.96 -9.16 -3.43
N GLU A 55 -9.24 -8.07 -3.19
CA GLU A 55 -9.82 -6.79 -2.75
C GLU A 55 -9.24 -5.63 -3.57
N THR A 56 -9.90 -4.47 -3.50
CA THR A 56 -9.44 -3.26 -4.17
C THR A 56 -8.09 -2.82 -3.63
N ALA A 57 -7.25 -2.24 -4.48
CA ALA A 57 -5.98 -1.68 -4.04
C ALA A 57 -6.21 -0.54 -3.03
N ILE A 58 -5.38 -0.51 -2.00
CA ILE A 58 -5.43 0.43 -0.90
C ILE A 58 -4.16 1.27 -0.94
N ALA A 59 -4.28 2.57 -1.19
CA ALA A 59 -3.14 3.49 -1.10
C ALA A 59 -2.95 3.93 0.34
N VAL A 60 -1.73 3.83 0.87
CA VAL A 60 -1.39 4.38 2.18
C VAL A 60 -0.57 5.63 1.97
N VAL A 61 -1.01 6.74 2.56
CA VAL A 61 -0.31 8.02 2.54
C VAL A 61 0.26 8.31 3.92
N VAL A 62 1.34 9.08 3.95
CA VAL A 62 2.01 9.52 5.16
C VAL A 62 1.98 11.05 5.21
N SER A 63 1.79 11.59 6.42
CA SER A 63 1.82 13.03 6.66
C SER A 63 3.19 13.62 6.32
N PRO A 64 3.28 14.92 6.01
CA PRO A 64 4.56 15.59 5.75
C PRO A 64 5.56 15.43 6.90
N ASP A 65 5.04 15.36 8.13
CA ASP A 65 5.81 15.19 9.38
C ASP A 65 6.19 13.72 9.66
N ARG A 66 5.74 12.77 8.83
CA ARG A 66 5.95 11.31 8.97
C ARG A 66 5.44 10.68 10.26
N GLN A 67 4.65 11.41 11.05
CA GLN A 67 4.05 10.92 12.31
C GLN A 67 2.70 10.23 12.12
N ARG A 68 2.01 10.46 10.99
CA ARG A 68 0.66 9.94 10.75
C ARG A 68 0.60 9.22 9.43
N TYR A 69 -0.11 8.09 9.45
CA TYR A 69 -0.46 7.34 8.25
C TYR A 69 -1.97 7.40 8.08
N ALA A 70 -2.40 7.51 6.83
CA ALA A 70 -3.80 7.39 6.49
C ALA A 70 -3.95 6.46 5.29
N VAL A 71 -5.07 5.77 5.27
CA VAL A 71 -5.45 4.84 4.22
C VAL A 71 -6.41 5.56 3.29
N LEU A 72 -6.13 5.50 2.00
CA LEU A 72 -7.00 5.95 0.95
C LEU A 72 -7.84 4.77 0.45
N GLU A 73 -9.10 4.77 0.87
CA GLU A 73 -10.11 3.76 0.54
C GLU A 73 -10.46 3.84 -0.95
N SER A 74 -11.09 2.80 -1.50
CA SER A 74 -11.46 2.74 -2.92
C SER A 74 -12.42 3.84 -3.37
N ASP A 75 -13.22 4.37 -2.44
CA ASP A 75 -14.15 5.49 -2.64
C ASP A 75 -13.45 6.86 -2.63
N GLY A 76 -12.13 6.90 -2.39
CA GLY A 76 -11.37 8.13 -2.26
C GLY A 76 -11.48 8.78 -0.88
N GLU A 77 -12.14 8.12 0.08
CA GLU A 77 -12.15 8.55 1.47
C GLU A 77 -10.77 8.32 2.12
N LEU A 78 -10.35 9.28 2.93
CA LEU A 78 -9.09 9.21 3.66
C LEU A 78 -9.34 8.76 5.09
N ASN A 79 -9.13 7.47 5.34
CA ASN A 79 -9.25 6.86 6.63
C ASN A 79 -7.96 7.07 7.45
N MET A 80 -7.97 8.04 8.37
CA MET A 80 -6.84 8.35 9.26
C MET A 80 -6.76 7.42 10.48
N ASN A 81 -7.83 6.67 10.76
CA ASN A 81 -7.93 5.73 11.86
C ASN A 81 -8.23 4.33 11.32
N PRO A 82 -7.42 3.80 10.38
CA PRO A 82 -7.66 2.46 9.91
C PRO A 82 -7.46 1.54 11.12
N GLN A 83 -8.37 0.58 11.34
CA GLN A 83 -8.19 -0.46 12.37
C GLN A 83 -7.05 -1.44 12.01
N ILE A 84 -6.03 -0.96 11.28
CA ILE A 84 -4.85 -1.69 10.89
C ILE A 84 -3.93 -1.72 12.11
N VAL A 85 -3.77 -2.91 12.70
CA VAL A 85 -2.79 -3.12 13.76
C VAL A 85 -1.41 -3.13 13.09
N ILE A 86 -0.71 -2.00 13.12
CA ILE A 86 0.71 -1.95 12.73
C ILE A 86 1.51 -2.53 13.91
N ARG A 87 1.95 -3.78 13.75
CA ARG A 87 2.86 -4.43 14.70
C ARG A 87 4.29 -4.01 14.36
N HIS A 88 4.98 -3.41 15.34
CA HIS A 88 6.40 -3.06 15.29
C HIS A 88 7.27 -4.32 15.44
#